data_AF-A0A365XWT9-F1
#
_entry.id   AF-A0A365XWT9-F1
#
_cell.length_a   1.000
_cell.length_b   1.000
_cell.length_c   1.000
_cell.angle_alpha   90.00
_cell.angle_beta   90.00
_cell.angle_gamma   90.00
#
_symmetry.space_group_name_H-M   'P 1'
#
loop_
_entity.id
_entity.type
_entity.pdbx_description
1 polymer ?
#
loop_
_entity_poly.entity_id
_entity_poly.type
_entity_poly.pdbx_seq_one_letter_code
_entity_poly.pdbx_strand_id
1 'polypeptide(L)'
;MIDEADIRIGNYVSYFDYNMEESVFVVEGILNGYIYNSGLPRSKIACEKANPVMLDLYQLIKFDFIRGAPEEGEDENIYSLKYNRLHSLHIRHENGCFQPVTEAPGGFVPYGRPLVHVHQLQNLFHALSRDELTL
;
A
#
# COMPACT_ATOMS: atom_id res chain seq x y z
N MET A 1 1.23 -15.71 2.34
CA MET A 1 0.90 -15.78 0.89
C MET A 1 -0.32 -14.92 0.67
N ILE A 2 -0.30 -14.08 -0.36
CA ILE A 2 -1.43 -13.22 -0.72
C ILE A 2 -2.51 -14.09 -1.38
N ASP A 3 -3.79 -13.87 -1.09
CA ASP A 3 -4.86 -14.60 -1.78
C ASP A 3 -5.01 -14.04 -3.20
N GLU A 4 -5.40 -14.86 -4.18
CA GLU A 4 -5.67 -14.37 -5.53
C GLU A 4 -6.75 -13.28 -5.53
N ALA A 5 -7.73 -13.37 -4.63
CA ALA A 5 -8.77 -12.35 -4.46
C ALA A 5 -8.24 -11.01 -3.92
N ASP A 6 -7.06 -10.99 -3.31
CA ASP A 6 -6.42 -9.76 -2.82
C ASP A 6 -5.65 -9.03 -3.93
N ILE A 7 -5.39 -9.68 -5.07
CA ILE A 7 -4.58 -9.16 -6.17
C ILE A 7 -5.47 -8.35 -7.11
N ARG A 8 -5.09 -7.10 -7.33
CA ARG A 8 -5.69 -6.22 -8.35
C ARG A 8 -4.61 -5.48 -9.12
N ILE A 9 -5.00 -4.94 -10.27
CA ILE A 9 -4.16 -4.02 -11.05
C ILE A 9 -3.71 -2.85 -10.16
N GLY A 10 -2.43 -2.48 -10.30
CA GLY A 10 -1.77 -1.45 -9.50
C GLY A 10 -1.25 -1.93 -8.15
N ASN A 11 -1.57 -3.15 -7.68
CA ASN A 11 -0.95 -3.65 -6.46
C ASN A 11 0.55 -3.88 -6.63
N TYR A 12 1.29 -3.66 -5.54
CA TYR A 12 2.65 -4.18 -5.42
C TYR A 12 2.60 -5.59 -4.83
N VAL A 13 3.20 -6.52 -5.55
CA VAL A 13 3.42 -7.91 -5.13
C VAL A 13 4.90 -8.24 -5.32
N SER A 14 5.38 -9.27 -4.64
CA SER A 14 6.72 -9.80 -4.85
C SER A 14 6.69 -11.23 -5.36
N TYR A 15 7.80 -11.67 -5.96
CA TYR A 15 8.04 -13.07 -6.25
C TYR A 15 9.52 -13.39 -6.05
N PHE A 16 9.82 -14.67 -5.83
CA PHE A 16 11.19 -15.15 -5.83
C PHE A 16 11.56 -15.60 -7.25
N ASP A 17 12.66 -15.08 -7.78
CA ASP A 17 13.17 -15.47 -9.08
C ASP A 17 13.90 -16.83 -9.02
N TYR A 18 14.52 -17.24 -10.14
CA TYR A 18 15.26 -18.50 -10.20
C TYR A 18 16.51 -18.53 -9.29
N ASN A 19 17.01 -17.36 -8.87
CA ASN A 19 18.15 -17.21 -7.97
C ASN A 19 17.72 -17.10 -6.51
N MET A 20 16.42 -17.26 -6.20
CA MET A 20 15.84 -17.06 -4.87
C MET A 20 15.95 -15.60 -4.39
N GLU A 21 16.06 -14.65 -5.31
CA GLU A 21 16.03 -13.23 -4.99
C GLU A 21 14.58 -12.71 -5.04
N GLU A 22 14.17 -12.02 -3.98
CA GLU A 22 12.84 -11.40 -3.94
C GLU A 22 12.81 -10.15 -4.81
N SER A 23 11.91 -10.15 -5.80
CA SER A 23 11.69 -9.03 -6.71
C SER A 23 10.27 -8.50 -6.54
N VAL A 24 10.15 -7.20 -6.27
CA VAL A 24 8.87 -6.49 -6.16
C VAL A 24 8.49 -5.89 -7.51
N PHE A 25 7.21 -6.01 -7.91
CA PHE A 25 6.71 -5.46 -9.16
C PHE A 25 5.24 -5.02 -9.03
N VAL A 26 4.78 -4.22 -9.99
CA VAL A 26 3.40 -3.72 -10.06
C VAL A 26 2.57 -4.67 -10.92
N VAL A 27 1.39 -5.04 -10.44
CA VAL A 27 0.43 -5.81 -11.23
C VAL A 27 -0.12 -4.93 -12.36
N GLU A 28 0.20 -5.26 -13.62
CA GLU A 28 -0.32 -4.55 -14.80
C GLU A 28 -1.62 -5.18 -15.33
N GLY A 29 -1.80 -6.49 -15.10
CA GLY A 29 -2.99 -7.21 -15.55
C GLY A 29 -3.16 -8.55 -14.83
N ILE A 30 -4.40 -9.05 -14.79
CA ILE A 30 -4.73 -10.35 -14.20
C ILE A 30 -5.62 -11.10 -15.19
N LEU A 31 -5.20 -12.28 -15.60
CA LEU A 31 -5.97 -13.10 -16.55
C LEU A 31 -5.61 -14.58 -16.41
N ASN A 32 -6.62 -15.44 -16.37
CA ASN A 32 -6.48 -16.91 -16.38
C ASN A 32 -5.53 -17.47 -15.28
N GLY A 33 -5.57 -16.92 -14.06
CA GLY A 33 -4.71 -17.35 -12.96
C GLY A 33 -3.26 -16.84 -13.04
N TYR A 34 -3.00 -15.85 -13.89
CA TYR A 34 -1.70 -15.21 -14.03
C TYR A 34 -1.77 -13.72 -13.76
N ILE A 35 -0.72 -13.22 -13.13
CA ILE A 35 -0.39 -11.81 -12.97
C ILE A 35 0.55 -11.43 -14.10
N TYR A 36 0.23 -10.36 -14.81
CA TYR A 36 1.01 -9.84 -15.92
C TYR A 36 1.78 -8.60 -15.49
N ASN A 37 3.04 -8.52 -15.92
CA ASN A 37 3.87 -7.33 -15.83
C ASN A 37 4.95 -7.41 -16.92
N SER A 38 5.09 -6.33 -17.70
CA SER A 38 6.00 -6.23 -18.83
C SER A 38 7.48 -6.39 -18.49
N GLY A 39 7.87 -6.09 -17.24
CA GLY A 39 9.24 -6.22 -16.72
C GLY A 39 9.63 -7.63 -16.30
N LEU A 40 8.71 -8.60 -16.26
CA LEU A 40 9.01 -9.99 -15.88
C LEU A 40 9.64 -10.77 -17.05
N PRO A 41 10.53 -11.76 -16.80
CA PRO A 41 11.19 -12.54 -17.86
C PRO A 41 10.25 -13.29 -18.82
N ARG A 42 9.02 -13.61 -18.37
CA ARG A 42 7.96 -14.21 -19.20
C ARG A 42 6.73 -13.32 -19.34
N SER A 43 6.88 -12.06 -18.93
CA SER A 43 5.83 -11.05 -18.79
C SER A 43 4.63 -11.46 -17.91
N LYS A 44 4.75 -12.58 -17.17
CA LYS A 44 3.74 -13.08 -16.24
C LYS A 44 4.30 -14.06 -15.23
N ILE A 45 3.61 -14.18 -14.09
CA ILE A 45 3.75 -15.28 -13.11
C ILE A 45 2.37 -15.82 -12.73
N ALA A 46 2.31 -17.05 -12.20
CA ALA A 46 1.07 -17.59 -11.65
C ALA A 46 0.72 -16.86 -10.35
N CYS A 47 -0.58 -16.62 -10.08
CA CYS A 47 -1.04 -15.90 -8.88
C CYS A 47 -0.50 -16.53 -7.58
N GLU A 48 -0.46 -17.87 -7.51
CA GLU A 48 0.07 -18.65 -6.38
C GLU A 48 1.56 -18.40 -6.06
N LYS A 49 2.31 -17.83 -7.00
CA LYS A 49 3.74 -17.51 -6.81
C LYS A 49 3.96 -16.07 -6.33
N ALA A 50 2.92 -15.26 -6.30
CA ALA A 50 2.98 -13.91 -5.79
C ALA A 50 2.96 -13.91 -4.27
N ASN A 51 3.68 -12.95 -3.69
CA ASN A 51 3.82 -12.77 -2.27
C ASN A 51 3.40 -11.36 -1.89
N PRO A 52 2.83 -11.17 -0.69
CA PRO A 52 2.48 -9.85 -0.20
C PRO A 52 3.75 -9.10 0.19
N VAL A 53 3.88 -7.85 -0.24
CA VAL A 53 4.94 -6.95 0.21
C VAL A 53 4.57 -6.40 1.59
N MET A 54 5.48 -6.52 2.56
CA MET A 54 5.30 -5.95 3.90
C MET A 54 5.19 -4.43 3.82
N LEU A 55 4.28 -3.86 4.62
CA LEU A 55 4.14 -2.42 4.77
C LEU A 55 5.13 -1.92 5.83
N ASP A 56 5.86 -0.87 5.47
CA ASP A 56 6.75 -0.12 6.33
C ASP A 56 6.55 1.40 6.13
N LEU A 57 7.21 2.19 6.97
CA LEU A 57 7.17 3.65 6.91
C LEU A 57 7.73 4.22 5.61
N TYR A 58 8.75 3.59 5.03
CA TYR A 58 9.35 4.01 3.78
C TYR A 58 8.34 3.90 2.62
N GLN A 59 7.51 2.85 2.57
CA GLN A 59 6.45 2.79 1.55
C GLN A 59 5.36 3.84 1.79
N LEU A 60 4.93 4.09 3.04
CA LEU A 60 3.98 5.19 3.31
C LEU A 60 4.50 6.53 2.78
N ILE A 61 5.76 6.86 3.07
CA ILE A 61 6.39 8.10 2.59
C ILE A 61 6.47 8.11 1.05
N LYS A 62 6.79 6.97 0.42
CA LYS A 62 6.83 6.85 -1.04
C LYS A 62 5.45 7.01 -1.71
N PHE A 63 4.38 6.72 -0.97
CA PHE A 63 3.00 7.01 -1.35
C PHE A 63 2.55 8.44 -0.98
N ASP A 64 3.48 9.33 -0.66
CA ASP A 64 3.26 10.75 -0.34
C ASP A 64 2.46 10.98 0.95
N PHE A 65 2.47 10.01 1.88
CA PHE A 65 1.99 10.26 3.23
C PHE A 65 2.97 11.17 3.99
N ILE A 66 2.43 12.24 4.56
CA ILE A 66 3.19 13.24 5.30
C ILE A 66 3.04 12.94 6.79
N ARG A 67 4.17 12.83 7.49
CA ARG A 67 4.19 12.71 8.95
C ARG A 67 3.71 14.00 9.61
N GLY A 68 2.89 13.91 10.65
CA GLY A 68 2.48 15.06 11.43
C GLY A 68 3.67 15.80 12.04
N ALA A 69 3.61 17.13 12.04
CA ALA A 69 4.62 18.02 12.62
C ALA A 69 4.25 18.46 14.05
N PRO A 70 4.96 18.00 15.10
CA PRO A 70 4.71 18.43 16.49
C PRO A 70 4.80 19.93 16.71
N GLU A 71 5.66 20.61 15.94
CA GLU A 71 5.87 22.06 15.96
C GLU A 71 4.60 22.84 15.60
N GLU A 72 3.75 22.24 14.78
CA GLU A 72 2.44 22.78 14.34
C GLU A 72 1.29 22.22 15.21
N GLY A 73 1.59 21.45 16.25
CA GLY A 73 0.60 20.82 17.13
C GLY A 73 -0.02 19.54 16.56
N GLU A 74 0.58 18.93 15.52
CA GLU A 74 0.12 17.67 14.94
C GLU A 74 0.74 16.45 15.65
N ASP A 75 0.08 15.30 15.56
CA ASP A 75 0.55 14.03 16.13
C ASP A 75 1.61 13.40 15.22
N GLU A 76 2.84 13.24 15.72
CA GLU A 76 3.97 12.67 14.97
C GLU A 76 3.81 11.21 14.56
N ASN A 77 2.86 10.49 15.18
CA ASN A 77 2.54 9.12 14.84
C ASN A 77 1.47 9.04 13.75
N ILE A 78 0.89 10.17 13.32
CA ILE A 78 -0.10 10.23 12.26
C ILE A 78 0.58 10.58 10.93
N TYR A 79 0.34 9.72 9.95
CA TYR A 79 0.77 9.90 8.57
C TYR A 79 -0.46 10.19 7.72
N SER A 80 -0.45 11.31 7.02
CA SER A 80 -1.62 11.81 6.29
C SER A 80 -1.37 11.92 4.80
N LEU A 81 -2.24 11.35 3.98
CA LEU A 81 -2.28 11.59 2.53
C LEU A 81 -3.32 12.67 2.24
N LYS A 82 -2.88 13.82 1.73
CA LYS A 82 -3.77 14.96 1.44
C LYS A 82 -4.35 14.83 0.03
N TYR A 83 -5.58 14.32 -0.10
CA TYR A 83 -6.31 14.28 -1.38
C TYR A 83 -7.05 15.61 -1.67
N ASN A 84 -7.50 16.31 -0.61
CA ASN A 84 -7.90 17.72 -0.56
C ASN A 84 -8.20 18.10 0.91
N ARG A 85 -8.58 19.36 1.16
CA ARG A 85 -8.81 19.94 2.50
C ARG A 85 -9.94 19.26 3.30
N LEU A 86 -10.79 18.43 2.69
CA LEU A 86 -11.94 17.76 3.31
C LEU A 86 -11.82 16.23 3.37
N HIS A 87 -10.87 15.65 2.63
CA HIS A 87 -10.68 14.20 2.51
C HIS A 87 -9.20 13.88 2.63
N SER A 88 -8.73 13.85 3.88
CA SER A 88 -7.40 13.34 4.20
C SER A 88 -7.52 11.89 4.67
N LEU A 89 -6.56 11.07 4.25
CA LEU A 89 -6.43 9.70 4.74
C LEU A 89 -5.37 9.68 5.82
N HIS A 90 -5.63 9.01 6.93
CA HIS A 90 -4.74 9.02 8.07
C HIS A 90 -4.40 7.59 8.50
N ILE A 91 -3.11 7.33 8.64
CA ILE A 91 -2.57 6.08 9.18
C ILE A 91 -1.79 6.45 10.45
N ARG A 92 -2.20 5.88 11.58
CA ARG A 92 -1.38 5.91 12.80
C ARG A 92 -0.34 4.81 12.72
N HIS A 93 0.92 5.14 12.98
CA HIS A 93 2.01 4.16 13.10
C HIS A 93 2.60 4.19 14.51
N GLU A 94 2.37 3.12 15.26
CA GLU A 94 2.88 2.94 16.63
C GLU A 94 3.27 1.48 16.86
N ASN A 95 4.45 1.24 17.46
CA ASN A 95 4.94 -0.11 17.79
C ASN A 95 4.91 -1.10 16.59
N GLY A 96 5.18 -0.62 15.38
CA GLY A 96 5.16 -1.44 14.16
C GLY A 96 3.76 -1.78 13.64
N CYS A 97 2.71 -1.17 14.20
CA CYS A 97 1.33 -1.35 13.77
C CYS A 97 0.89 -0.16 12.90
N PHE A 98 0.33 -0.43 11.72
CA PHE A 98 -0.26 0.58 10.84
C PHE A 98 -1.77 0.56 10.96
N GLN A 99 -2.34 1.48 11.73
CA GLN A 99 -3.78 1.53 12.00
C GLN A 99 -4.44 2.67 11.18
N PRO A 100 -5.40 2.38 10.29
CA PRO A 100 -6.23 3.43 9.70
C PRO A 100 -7.02 4.15 10.78
N VAL A 101 -7.04 5.49 10.70
CA VAL A 101 -7.77 6.36 11.64
C VAL A 101 -8.54 7.44 10.86
N THR A 102 -9.59 7.96 11.48
CA THR A 102 -10.40 9.06 10.92
C THR A 102 -10.56 10.17 11.95
N GLU A 103 -10.70 11.41 11.50
CA GLU A 103 -10.95 12.56 12.37
C GLU A 103 -12.37 12.50 12.95
N ALA A 104 -12.47 12.67 14.26
CA ALA A 104 -13.72 12.85 14.98
C ALA A 104 -13.61 14.08 15.91
N PRO A 105 -14.73 14.60 16.48
CA PRO A 105 -14.69 15.77 17.37
C PRO A 105 -13.75 15.63 18.59
N GLY A 106 -13.39 14.40 18.97
CA GLY A 106 -12.44 14.10 20.04
C GLY A 106 -11.02 13.73 19.58
N GLY A 107 -10.70 13.92 18.29
CA GLY A 107 -9.42 13.53 17.68
C GLY A 107 -9.52 12.28 16.81
N PHE A 108 -8.36 11.69 16.51
CA PHE A 108 -8.25 10.53 15.61
C PHE A 108 -8.72 9.23 16.25
N VAL A 109 -9.74 8.60 15.67
CA VAL A 109 -10.29 7.31 16.10
C VAL A 109 -9.95 6.20 15.10
N PRO A 110 -9.55 5.00 15.57
CA PRO A 110 -9.24 3.88 14.69
C PRO A 110 -10.48 3.36 13.97
N TYR A 111 -10.32 2.96 12.72
CA TYR A 111 -11.33 2.23 11.96
C TYR A 111 -10.70 1.10 11.14
N GLY A 112 -11.47 0.05 10.87
CA GLY A 112 -10.98 -1.12 10.16
C GLY A 112 -9.92 -1.93 10.94
N ARG A 113 -9.23 -2.83 10.24
CA ARG A 113 -8.16 -3.65 10.82
C ARG A 113 -6.79 -3.00 10.55
N PRO A 114 -5.80 -3.25 11.42
CA PRO A 114 -4.41 -2.89 11.14
C PRO A 114 -3.93 -3.46 9.80
N LEU A 115 -3.14 -2.65 9.10
CA LEU A 115 -2.49 -2.99 7.85
C LEU A 115 -1.12 -3.62 8.14
N VAL A 116 -0.81 -4.68 7.43
CA VAL A 116 0.45 -5.44 7.50
C VAL A 116 1.17 -5.40 6.15
N HIS A 117 0.43 -5.36 5.06
CA HIS A 117 0.96 -5.46 3.70
C HIS A 117 0.57 -4.26 2.85
N VAL A 118 1.42 -3.92 1.88
CA VAL A 118 1.21 -2.81 0.94
C VAL A 118 -0.10 -2.98 0.16
N HIS A 119 -0.43 -4.18 -0.30
CA HIS A 119 -1.68 -4.42 -1.03
C HIS A 119 -2.92 -4.09 -0.18
N GLN A 120 -2.87 -4.21 1.15
CA GLN A 120 -4.02 -3.87 2.01
C GLN A 120 -4.22 -2.36 2.07
N LEU A 121 -3.13 -1.60 2.17
CA LEU A 121 -3.16 -0.14 2.06
C LEU A 121 -3.72 0.29 0.70
N GLN A 122 -3.21 -0.32 -0.38
CA GLN A 122 -3.72 -0.05 -1.72
C GLN A 122 -5.20 -0.45 -1.82
N ASN A 123 -5.60 -1.62 -1.34
CA ASN A 123 -6.98 -2.12 -1.42
C ASN A 123 -7.96 -1.22 -0.66
N LEU A 124 -7.55 -0.71 0.49
CA LEU A 124 -8.30 0.29 1.25
C LEU A 124 -8.47 1.60 0.47
N PHE A 125 -7.51 1.94 -0.39
CA PHE A 125 -7.46 3.21 -1.12
C PHE A 125 -7.22 2.98 -2.60
N HIS A 126 -8.31 2.83 -3.37
CA HIS A 126 -8.29 2.56 -4.82
C HIS A 126 -7.42 3.56 -5.62
N ALA A 127 -7.18 4.77 -5.10
CA ALA A 127 -6.36 5.81 -5.71
C ALA A 127 -4.83 5.68 -5.48
N LEU A 128 -4.36 4.72 -4.67
CA LEU A 128 -2.90 4.49 -4.47
C LEU A 128 -2.23 3.67 -5.60
N SER A 129 -2.94 3.41 -6.70
CA SER A 129 -2.34 3.00 -7.96
C SER A 129 -1.72 4.24 -8.59
N ARG A 130 -0.39 4.36 -8.51
CA ARG A 130 0.45 5.52 -8.83
C ARG A 130 0.40 6.02 -10.29
N ASP A 131 -0.59 5.59 -11.08
CA ASP A 131 -0.76 5.90 -12.50
C ASP A 131 -1.37 7.29 -12.77
N GLU A 132 -1.68 8.08 -11.73
CA GLU A 132 -2.11 9.49 -11.90
C GLU A 132 -0.94 10.50 -11.96
N LEU A 133 0.32 10.06 -12.07
CA LEU A 133 1.51 10.91 -12.23
C LEU A 133 2.20 10.75 -13.59
N THR A 134 1.43 10.86 -14.68
CA THR A 134 1.97 11.26 -15.98
C THR A 134 1.34 12.58 -16.41
N LEU A 135 2.05 13.68 -16.17
CA LEU A 135 1.94 14.93 -16.93
C LEU A 135 3.21 15.13 -17.74
#